data_AF-A0A154PS04-F1
#
_entry.id   AF-A0A154PS04-F1
#
_cell.length_a   1.000
_cell.length_b   1.000
_cell.length_c   1.000
_cell.angle_alpha   90.00
_cell.angle_beta   90.00
_cell.angle_gamma   90.00
#
_symmetry.space_group_name_H-M   'P 1'
#
loop_
_entity.id
_entity.type
_entity.pdbx_description
1 polymer ?
#
loop_
_entity_poly.entity_id
_entity_poly.type
_entity_poly.pdbx_seq_one_letter_code
_entity_poly.pdbx_strand_id
1 'polypeptide(L)' 'LVNRKRIVFLHDNARPYTCMVTLQKLLELGWDVLPHPAYSSDMAPSNYHLFRSLQNSLIGKTFYSIEGVKNLLI' A
#
# COMPACT_ATOMS: atom_id res chain seq x y z
N LEU A 1 -6.44 -28.83 -8.62
CA LEU A 1 -5.37 -28.30 -7.75
C LEU A 1 -5.09 -26.87 -8.20
N VAL A 2 -5.55 -25.87 -7.45
CA VAL A 2 -5.38 -24.45 -7.84
C VAL A 2 -3.90 -24.11 -7.72
N ASN A 3 -3.28 -23.74 -8.84
CA ASN A 3 -1.90 -23.25 -8.87
C ASN A 3 -1.85 -21.87 -8.19
N ARG A 4 -1.77 -21.85 -6.85
CA ARG A 4 -1.62 -20.63 -6.07
C ARG A 4 -0.20 -20.11 -6.28
N LYS A 5 0.00 -19.27 -7.29
CA LYS A 5 1.22 -18.49 -7.46
C LYS A 5 1.51 -17.77 -6.13
N ARG A 6 2.74 -17.88 -5.65
CA ARG A 6 3.22 -17.23 -4.43
C ARG A 6 2.99 -15.71 -4.53
N ILE A 7 2.52 -15.10 -3.44
CA ILE A 7 2.26 -13.66 -3.40
C ILE A 7 3.59 -12.94 -3.17
N VAL A 8 3.87 -11.94 -4.01
CA VAL A 8 4.98 -11.00 -3.83
C VAL A 8 4.39 -9.68 -3.34
N PHE A 9 4.80 -9.26 -2.15
CA PHE A 9 4.30 -8.09 -1.44
C PHE A 9 5.32 -6.95 -1.55
N LEU A 10 4.89 -5.82 -2.13
CA LEU A 10 5.69 -4.60 -2.23
C LEU A 10 5.14 -3.55 -1.27
N HIS A 11 5.98 -3.04 -0.38
CA HIS A 11 5.69 -1.93 0.51
C HIS A 11 6.96 -1.09 0.74
N ASP A 12 6.83 0.08 1.36
CA ASP A 12 7.96 0.95 1.70
C ASP A 12 8.67 0.49 2.98
N ASN A 13 9.89 0.99 3.22
CA ASN A 13 10.69 0.59 4.38
C ASN A 13 10.34 1.37 5.66
N ALA A 14 9.09 1.82 5.83
CA ALA A 14 8.70 2.49 7.07
C ALA A 14 8.82 1.54 8.27
N ARG A 15 9.21 2.08 9.43
CA ARG A 15 9.51 1.31 10.65
C ARG A 15 8.43 0.29 11.06
N PRO A 16 7.11 0.58 10.95
CA PRO A 16 6.09 -0.42 11.26
C PRO A 16 6.12 -1.63 10.33
N TYR A 17 6.54 -1.47 9.07
CA TYR A 17 6.55 -2.54 8.08
C TYR A 17 7.82 -3.39 8.14
N THR A 18 8.93 -2.82 8.63
CA THR A 18 10.18 -3.54 8.86
C THR A 18 10.28 -4.13 10.27
N CYS A 19 9.26 -3.96 11.12
CA CYS A 19 9.29 -4.50 12.48
C CYS A 19 9.12 -6.03 12.48
N MET A 20 9.67 -6.69 13.50
CA MET A 20 9.67 -8.15 13.62
C MET A 20 8.26 -8.76 13.59
N VAL A 21 7.29 -8.10 14.23
CA VAL A 21 5.91 -8.58 14.28
C VAL A 21 5.31 -8.65 12.87
N THR A 22 5.53 -7.62 12.06
CA THR A 22 5.07 -7.58 10.66
C THR A 22 5.77 -8.64 9.81
N LEU A 23 7.08 -8.77 9.91
CA LEU A 23 7.86 -9.75 9.15
C LEU A 23 7.45 -11.20 9.50
N GLN A 24 7.24 -11.49 10.79
CA GLN A 24 6.75 -12.79 11.23
C GLN A 24 5.37 -13.08 10.62
N LYS A 25 4.49 -12.09 10.55
CA LYS A 25 3.18 -12.28 9.94
C LYS A 25 3.25 -12.56 8.44
N LEU A 26 4.14 -11.87 7.72
CA LEU A 26 4.34 -12.09 6.28
C LEU A 26 4.89 -13.51 6.00
N LEU A 27 5.76 -14.02 6.87
CA LEU A 27 6.25 -15.40 6.82
C LEU A 27 5.13 -16.42 7.06
N GLU A 28 4.27 -16.21 8.06
CA GLU A 28 3.09 -17.07 8.32
C GLU A 28 2.13 -17.12 7.13
N LEU A 29 1.98 -16.00 6.41
CA LEU A 29 1.15 -15.92 5.21
C LEU A 29 1.83 -16.53 3.97
N GLY A 30 3.14 -16.81 4.03
CA GLY A 30 3.93 -17.32 2.92
C GLY A 30 4.19 -16.29 1.82
N TRP A 31 4.16 -15.01 2.16
CA TRP A 31 4.33 -13.90 1.20
C TRP A 31 5.80 -13.51 1.10
N ASP A 32 6.31 -13.38 -0.12
CA ASP A 32 7.65 -12.86 -0.37
C ASP A 32 7.63 -11.34 -0.36
N VAL A 33 8.56 -10.69 0.34
CA VAL A 33 8.67 -9.24 0.32
C VAL A 33 9.62 -8.81 -0.79
N LEU A 34 9.15 -7.93 -1.68
CA LEU A 34 9.98 -7.36 -2.73
C LEU A 34 10.88 -6.27 -2.12
N PRO A 35 12.21 -6.29 -2.37
CA PRO A 35 13.10 -5.23 -1.88
C PRO A 35 12.68 -3.87 -2.44
N HIS A 36 12.52 -2.90 -1.55
CA HIS A 36 12.25 -1.51 -1.91
C HIS A 36 13.44 -0.64 -1.49
N PRO A 37 13.95 0.28 -2.32
CA PRO A 37 15.02 1.18 -1.89
C PRO A 37 14.47 2.29 -1.00
N ALA A 38 15.32 2.87 -0.14
CA ALA A 38 14.91 3.99 0.70
C ALA A 38 14.53 5.23 -0.14
N TYR A 39 13.47 5.92 0.26
CA TYR A 39 12.98 7.17 -0.37
C TYR A 39 12.55 7.05 -1.84
N SER A 40 12.11 5.88 -2.28
CA SER A 40 11.84 5.57 -3.71
C SER A 40 10.35 5.63 -4.07
N SER A 41 9.72 6.77 -3.77
CA SER A 41 8.27 6.94 -3.97
C SER A 41 7.85 6.78 -5.43
N ASP A 42 8.72 7.16 -6.36
CA ASP A 42 8.57 6.96 -7.81
C ASP A 42 8.54 5.48 -8.23
N MET A 43 9.11 4.60 -7.41
CA MET A 43 9.12 3.15 -7.66
C MET A 43 7.91 2.43 -7.05
N ALA A 44 7.08 3.10 -6.26
CA ALA A 44 5.91 2.51 -5.62
C ALA A 44 4.63 2.77 -6.45
N PRO A 45 3.98 1.74 -7.03
CA PRO A 45 2.76 1.89 -7.84
C PRO A 45 1.61 2.61 -7.12
N SER A 46 1.49 2.39 -5.81
CA SER A 46 0.54 3.12 -4.97
C SER A 46 0.79 4.63 -5.02
N ASN A 47 2.04 5.07 -4.92
CA ASN A 47 2.39 6.49 -4.87
C ASN A 47 2.39 7.16 -6.24
N TYR A 48 3.07 6.58 -7.25
CA TYR A 48 3.23 7.26 -8.53
C TYR A 48 1.97 7.23 -9.41
N HIS A 49 1.09 6.25 -9.22
CA HIS A 49 -0.11 6.05 -10.04
C HIS A 49 -1.41 6.22 -9.24
N LEU A 50 -1.65 5.36 -8.25
CA LEU A 50 -2.95 5.33 -7.56
C LEU A 50 -3.22 6.62 -6.80
N PHE A 51 -2.31 7.04 -5.91
CA PHE A 51 -2.50 8.25 -5.11
C PHE A 51 -2.41 9.52 -5.94
N ARG A 52 -1.66 9.54 -7.05
CA ARG A 52 -1.70 10.65 -8.00
C ARG A 52 -3.05 10.79 -8.68
N SER A 53 -3.64 9.69 -9.16
CA SER A 53 -4.99 9.71 -9.74
C SER A 53 -6.03 10.13 -8.69
N LEU A 54 -5.92 9.61 -7.47
CA LEU A 54 -6.81 9.98 -6.37
C LEU A 54 -6.68 11.47 -6.04
N GLN A 55 -5.46 12.00 -5.92
CA GLN A 55 -5.23 13.41 -5.65
C GLN A 55 -5.94 14.29 -6.68
N ASN A 56 -5.84 13.96 -7.97
CA ASN A 56 -6.54 14.68 -9.03
C ASN A 56 -8.07 14.65 -8.86
N SER A 57 -8.64 13.51 -8.44
CA SER A 57 -10.08 13.39 -8.14
C SER A 57 -10.51 14.16 -6.88
N LEU A 58 -9.58 14.43 -5.96
CA LEU A 58 -9.83 15.14 -4.70
C LEU A 58 -9.67 16.66 -4.82
N ILE A 59 -9.06 17.18 -5.88
CA ILE A 59 -8.84 18.62 -6.05
C ILE A 59 -10.19 19.38 -5.93
N GLY A 60 -10.20 20.39 -5.05
CA GLY A 60 -11.36 21.26 -4.84
C GLY A 60 -12.48 20.68 -3.98
N LYS A 61 -12.35 19.45 -3.47
CA LYS A 61 -13.35 18.84 -2.59
C LYS A 61 -13.05 19.15 -1.12
N THR A 62 -14.09 19.47 -0.35
CA THR A 62 -14.05 19.62 1.11
C THR A 62 -15.01 18.61 1.73
N PHE A 63 -14.57 17.96 2.80
CA PHE A 63 -15.37 16.98 3.54
C PHE A 63 -15.55 17.45 4.97
N TYR A 64 -16.76 17.27 5.51
CA TYR A 64 -17.13 17.68 6.87
C TYR A 64 -17.33 16.48 7.80
N SER A 65 -17.15 15.27 7.30
CA SER A 65 -17.26 14.04 8.07
C SER A 65 -16.38 12.94 7.48
N ILE A 66 -15.96 12.01 8.34
CA ILE A 66 -15.23 10.80 7.93
C ILE A 66 -16.09 9.97 6.97
N GLU A 67 -17.41 9.94 7.16
CA GLU A 67 -18.34 9.22 6.29
C GLU A 67 -18.33 9.79 4.86
N GLY A 68 -18.28 11.12 4.72
CA GLY A 68 -18.16 11.77 3.42
C GLY A 68 -16.85 11.42 2.70
N VAL A 69 -15.76 11.25 3.46
CA VAL A 69 -14.48 10.78 2.90
C VAL A 69 -14.57 9.31 2.47
N LYS A 70 -15.15 8.44 3.31
CA LYS A 70 -15.28 7.01 3.02
C LYS A 70 -16.10 6.75 1.76
N ASN A 71 -17.25 7.40 1.60
CA ASN A 71 -18.12 7.24 0.42
C ASN A 71 -17.44 7.59 -0.91
N LEU A 72 -16.34 8.35 -0.89
CA LEU A 72 -15.56 8.65 -2.08
C LEU A 72 -14.44 7.64 -2.33
N LEU A 73 -13.94 6.99 -1.27
CA LEU A 73 -12.76 6.12 -1.31
C LEU A 73 -13.11 4.63 -1.35
N ILE A 74 -14.28 4.24 -0.85
CA ILE A 74 -14.75 2.87 -0.59
C ILE A 74 -16.11 2.70 -1.22
#